data_AF-A0A0P9I614-F1
#
_entry.id   AF-A0A0P9I614-F1
#
_cell.length_a   1.000
_cell.length_b   1.000
_cell.length_c   1.000
_cell.angle_alpha   90.00
_cell.angle_beta   90.00
_cell.angle_gamma   90.00
#
_symmetry.space_group_name_H-M   'P 1'
#
loop_
_entity.id
_entity.type
_entity.pdbx_description
1 polymer ?
#
loop_
_entity_poly.entity_id
_entity_poly.type
_entity_poly.pdbx_seq_one_letter_code
_entity_poly.pdbx_strand_id
1 'polypeptide(L)'
;MKRKKGGYYWRIIVTGEHNHLEFFADIVARLFNYKPKFYKDSRKKHTYSLLINSKIIYRYFTRVLGLKIGAKEEEYRVPRIVRSSKLFRYFLAGLFDTDGCVTARSVKISQQSRLFLSELKVLTYRLLDLKFKGPYLSKKTKSKEHWEIRIGALKERELFFQRVPLRIKAPN
;
A
#
# COMPACT_ATOMS: atom_id res chain seq x y z
N MET A 1 29.04 18.23 5.14
CA MET A 1 28.43 18.51 6.46
C MET A 1 28.29 17.22 7.26
N LYS A 2 29.24 16.92 8.17
CA LYS A 2 29.19 15.75 9.07
C LYS A 2 28.16 15.99 10.18
N ARG A 3 27.31 15.02 10.46
CA ARG A 3 26.15 15.16 11.36
C ARG A 3 26.51 14.84 12.82
N LYS A 4 25.89 15.55 13.78
CA LYS A 4 26.00 15.29 15.23
C LYS A 4 25.50 13.88 15.58
N LYS A 5 26.22 13.19 16.47
CA LYS A 5 25.87 11.88 17.04
C LYS A 5 24.44 11.94 17.65
N GLY A 6 23.58 10.97 17.31
CA GLY A 6 22.21 10.86 17.86
C GLY A 6 21.06 11.48 17.05
N GLY A 7 21.30 11.95 15.81
CA GLY A 7 20.23 12.50 14.97
C GLY A 7 19.29 11.45 14.34
N TYR A 8 17.99 11.75 14.25
CA TYR A 8 17.00 10.92 13.56
C TYR A 8 17.17 10.92 12.03
N TYR A 9 16.95 9.76 11.40
CA TYR A 9 16.86 9.63 9.95
C TYR A 9 15.41 9.81 9.47
N TRP A 10 15.13 10.96 8.85
CA TRP A 10 13.86 11.19 8.17
C TRP A 10 13.89 10.55 6.79
N ARG A 11 13.54 9.26 6.75
CA ARG A 11 13.70 8.41 5.58
C ARG A 11 12.42 7.69 5.22
N ILE A 12 12.06 7.73 3.95
CA ILE A 12 11.07 6.85 3.34
C ILE A 12 11.80 6.00 2.29
N ILE A 13 11.60 4.68 2.36
CA ILE A 13 12.08 3.73 1.36
C ILE A 13 10.87 3.02 0.79
N VAL A 14 10.74 3.04 -0.54
CA VAL A 14 9.74 2.25 -1.28
C VAL A 14 10.50 1.29 -2.17
N THR A 15 10.15 0.00 -2.12
CA THR A 15 10.84 -1.05 -2.87
C THR A 15 9.86 -1.71 -3.84
N GLY A 16 10.29 -1.97 -5.07
CA GLY A 16 9.43 -2.54 -6.11
C GLY A 16 10.11 -2.57 -7.48
N GLU A 17 9.31 -2.77 -8.53
CA GLU A 17 9.79 -2.68 -9.91
C GLU A 17 10.02 -1.23 -10.32
N HIS A 18 10.94 -1.03 -11.27
CA HIS A 18 11.41 0.30 -11.65
C HIS A 18 10.28 1.23 -12.11
N ASN A 19 9.43 0.77 -13.04
CA ASN A 19 8.37 1.58 -13.64
C ASN A 19 7.34 2.09 -12.59
N HIS A 20 7.04 1.27 -11.58
CA HIS A 20 6.15 1.67 -10.49
C HIS A 20 6.79 2.74 -9.59
N LEU A 21 8.09 2.60 -9.33
CA LEU A 21 8.84 3.56 -8.54
C LEU A 21 9.08 4.87 -9.30
N GLU A 22 9.30 4.84 -10.61
CA GLU A 22 9.40 6.04 -11.46
C GLU A 22 8.13 6.88 -11.40
N PHE A 23 6.97 6.25 -11.58
CA PHE A 23 5.71 6.98 -11.43
C PHE A 23 5.54 7.61 -10.04
N PHE A 24 5.88 6.87 -8.99
CA PHE A 24 5.84 7.43 -7.64
C PHE A 24 6.83 8.58 -7.49
N ALA A 25 8.02 8.49 -8.09
CA ALA A 25 9.00 9.57 -8.11
C ALA A 25 8.46 10.82 -8.79
N ASP A 26 7.75 10.68 -9.91
CA ASP A 26 7.14 11.80 -10.63
C ASP A 26 6.06 12.50 -9.83
N ILE A 27 5.27 11.75 -9.05
CA ILE A 27 4.32 12.32 -8.10
C ILE A 27 5.05 13.13 -7.03
N VAL A 28 6.10 12.56 -6.44
CA VAL A 28 6.88 13.23 -5.40
C VAL A 28 7.58 14.48 -5.93
N ALA A 29 8.13 14.42 -7.15
CA ALA A 29 8.75 15.55 -7.80
C ALA A 29 7.76 16.69 -8.05
N ARG A 30 6.57 16.38 -8.58
CA ARG A 30 5.53 17.41 -8.83
C ARG A 30 4.96 18.02 -7.56
N LEU A 31 4.71 17.20 -6.52
CA LEU A 31 4.06 17.68 -5.30
C LEU A 31 5.02 18.40 -4.35
N PHE A 32 6.28 18.00 -4.31
CA PHE A 32 7.24 18.48 -3.32
C PHE A 32 8.48 19.15 -3.91
N ASN A 33 8.56 19.28 -5.24
CA ASN A 33 9.77 19.70 -5.95
C ASN A 33 11.02 18.94 -5.47
N TYR A 34 10.87 17.62 -5.27
CA TYR A 34 11.90 16.77 -4.69
C TYR A 34 12.15 15.57 -5.59
N LYS A 35 13.39 15.39 -6.05
CA LYS A 35 13.80 14.25 -6.87
C LYS A 35 14.29 13.09 -5.98
N PRO A 36 13.54 11.97 -5.86
CA PRO A 36 14.01 10.81 -5.09
C PRO A 36 15.22 10.13 -5.72
N LYS A 37 15.96 9.37 -4.92
CA LYS A 37 17.11 8.59 -5.39
C LYS A 37 16.73 7.14 -5.62
N PHE A 38 17.19 6.54 -6.71
CA PHE A 38 17.00 5.13 -7.02
C PHE A 38 18.24 4.31 -6.69
N TYR A 39 18.02 3.09 -6.20
CA TYR A 39 19.05 2.09 -5.95
C TYR A 39 18.55 0.75 -6.48
N LYS A 40 19.36 0.07 -7.30
CA LYS A 40 19.07 -1.30 -7.74
C LYS A 40 19.50 -2.28 -6.65
N ASP A 41 18.67 -3.25 -6.30
CA ASP A 41 19.09 -4.34 -5.41
C ASP A 41 20.04 -5.25 -6.20
N SER A 42 21.29 -5.37 -5.75
CA SER A 42 22.30 -6.20 -6.41
C SER A 42 21.96 -7.69 -6.40
N ARG A 43 21.07 -8.14 -5.51
CA ARG A 43 20.69 -9.55 -5.34
C ARG A 43 19.48 -9.95 -6.16
N LYS A 44 18.76 -8.99 -6.76
CA LYS A 44 17.48 -9.24 -7.45
C LYS A 44 17.40 -8.45 -8.76
N LYS A 45 17.17 -9.18 -9.87
CA LYS A 45 17.20 -8.62 -11.23
C LYS A 45 16.24 -7.44 -11.46
N HIS A 46 15.04 -7.48 -10.88
CA HIS A 46 13.95 -6.52 -11.11
C HIS A 46 13.50 -5.78 -9.86
N THR A 47 14.35 -5.70 -8.83
CA THR A 47 14.02 -5.00 -7.58
C THR A 47 14.85 -3.73 -7.42
N TYR A 48 14.15 -2.63 -7.21
CA TYR A 48 14.71 -1.31 -7.01
C TYR A 48 14.18 -0.72 -5.71
N SER A 49 14.90 0.24 -5.16
CA SER A 49 14.48 1.02 -4.00
C SER A 49 14.54 2.51 -4.33
N LEU A 50 13.44 3.19 -4.06
CA LEU A 50 13.32 4.63 -4.12
C LEU A 50 13.50 5.19 -2.71
N LEU A 51 14.43 6.12 -2.57
CA LEU A 51 14.84 6.72 -1.31
C LEU A 51 14.48 8.21 -1.29
N ILE A 52 13.72 8.60 -0.26
CA ILE A 52 13.39 9.99 0.05
C ILE A 52 14.03 10.32 1.40
N ASN A 53 15.00 11.23 1.39
CA ASN A 53 15.64 11.80 2.58
C ASN A 53 15.18 13.25 2.76
N SER A 54 13.93 13.42 3.17
CA SER A 54 13.33 14.74 3.40
C SER A 54 12.47 14.73 4.66
N LYS A 55 12.81 15.60 5.62
CA LYS A 55 12.03 15.79 6.85
C LYS A 55 10.61 16.28 6.54
N ILE A 56 10.46 17.16 5.56
CA ILE A 56 9.16 17.72 5.19
C ILE A 56 8.26 16.62 4.65
N ILE A 57 8.73 15.85 3.67
CA ILE A 57 7.95 14.77 3.05
C ILE A 57 7.64 13.68 4.07
N TYR A 58 8.62 13.29 4.90
CA TYR A 58 8.38 12.34 5.99
C TYR A 58 7.28 12.81 6.95
N ARG A 59 7.33 14.07 7.39
CA ARG A 59 6.31 14.63 8.29
C ARG A 59 4.97 14.78 7.59
N TYR A 60 4.93 15.05 6.29
CA TYR A 60 3.70 15.04 5.53
C TYR A 60 3.01 13.68 5.63
N PHE A 61 3.71 12.59 5.29
CA PHE A 61 3.14 11.25 5.38
C PHE A 61 2.72 10.85 6.81
N THR A 62 3.52 11.19 7.81
CA THR A 62 3.29 10.72 9.20
C THR A 62 2.40 11.63 10.04
N ARG A 63 2.45 12.95 9.84
CA ARG A 63 1.72 13.94 10.64
C ARG A 63 0.51 14.53 9.92
N VAL A 64 0.54 14.63 8.59
CA VAL A 64 -0.60 15.15 7.81
C VAL A 64 -1.47 13.99 7.34
N LEU A 65 -0.90 13.00 6.66
CA LEU A 65 -1.66 11.83 6.20
C LEU A 65 -1.89 10.81 7.32
N GLY A 66 -1.12 10.87 8.41
CA GLY A 66 -1.31 10.03 9.59
C GLY A 66 -0.80 8.59 9.43
N LEU A 67 0.16 8.34 8.53
CA LEU A 67 0.82 7.05 8.45
C LEU A 67 1.60 6.78 9.74
N LYS A 68 1.34 5.61 10.34
CA LYS A 68 2.01 5.17 11.56
C LYS A 68 3.45 4.71 11.27
N ILE A 69 4.33 4.95 12.23
CA ILE A 69 5.72 4.50 12.23
C ILE A 69 5.81 3.34 13.22
N GLY A 70 6.54 2.28 12.88
CA GLY A 70 6.69 1.11 13.75
C GLY A 70 6.44 -0.20 13.02
N ALA A 71 6.43 -1.31 13.76
CA ALA A 71 6.15 -2.63 13.21
C ALA A 71 4.70 -2.70 12.68
N LYS A 72 4.49 -3.41 11.56
CA LYS A 72 3.18 -3.55 10.90
C LYS A 72 2.10 -4.19 11.79
N GLU A 73 2.50 -4.86 12.86
CA GLU A 73 1.66 -5.77 13.64
C GLU A 73 0.78 -5.04 14.66
N GLU A 74 1.25 -3.90 15.20
CA GLU A 74 0.59 -3.28 16.37
C GLU A 74 -0.35 -2.11 16.01
N GLU A 75 -0.05 -1.33 14.96
CA GLU A 75 -0.76 -0.06 14.71
C GLU A 75 -1.20 0.21 13.27
N TYR A 76 -1.05 -0.76 12.35
CA TYR A 76 -1.43 -0.52 10.95
C TYR A 76 -2.96 -0.39 10.81
N ARG A 77 -3.38 0.75 10.24
CA ARG A 77 -4.77 1.18 10.09
C ARG A 77 -4.93 1.97 8.80
N VAL A 78 -6.13 1.96 8.24
CA VAL A 78 -6.46 2.82 7.09
C VAL A 78 -6.38 4.29 7.51
N PRO A 79 -5.65 5.17 6.80
CA PRO A 79 -5.52 6.58 7.18
C PRO A 79 -6.87 7.31 7.28
N ARG A 80 -7.07 8.13 8.33
CA ARG A 80 -8.35 8.83 8.57
C ARG A 80 -8.81 9.64 7.36
N ILE A 81 -7.88 10.29 6.66
CA ILE A 81 -8.17 11.12 5.48
C ILE A 81 -8.87 10.35 4.34
N VAL A 82 -8.71 9.03 4.28
CA VAL A 82 -9.36 8.20 3.25
C VAL A 82 -10.57 7.41 3.78
N ARG A 83 -10.85 7.40 5.10
CA ARG A 83 -11.92 6.56 5.69
C ARG A 83 -13.34 7.02 5.36
N SER A 84 -13.52 8.23 4.85
CA SER A 84 -14.84 8.81 4.57
C SER A 84 -14.85 9.69 3.31
N SER A 85 -13.85 9.54 2.45
CA SER A 85 -13.68 10.38 1.27
C SER A 85 -13.71 9.57 -0.01
N LYS A 86 -13.99 10.26 -1.12
CA LYS A 86 -13.87 9.70 -2.48
C LYS A 86 -12.44 9.24 -2.80
N LEU A 87 -11.45 9.62 -1.96
CA LEU A 87 -10.06 9.17 -2.07
C LEU A 87 -9.87 7.69 -1.71
N PHE A 88 -10.83 7.09 -1.00
CA PHE A 88 -10.74 5.69 -0.59
C PHE A 88 -10.48 4.73 -1.76
N ARG A 89 -11.14 4.93 -2.90
CA ARG A 89 -10.93 4.07 -4.08
C ARG A 89 -9.51 4.13 -4.63
N TYR A 90 -8.86 5.29 -4.54
CA TYR A 90 -7.48 5.47 -5.00
C TYR A 90 -6.47 4.92 -3.99
N PHE A 91 -6.76 5.04 -2.68
CA PHE A 91 -6.02 4.34 -1.65
C PHE A 91 -6.09 2.83 -1.84
N LEU A 92 -7.29 2.31 -2.09
CA LEU A 92 -7.51 0.89 -2.34
C LEU A 92 -6.79 0.42 -3.61
N ALA A 93 -6.83 1.22 -4.69
CA ALA A 93 -6.09 0.92 -5.90
C ALA A 93 -4.58 0.81 -5.64
N GLY A 94 -3.98 1.81 -4.99
CA GLY A 94 -2.56 1.77 -4.66
C GLY A 94 -2.17 0.60 -3.76
N LEU A 95 -3.04 0.20 -2.82
CA LEU A 95 -2.84 -0.95 -1.96
C LEU A 95 -2.87 -2.28 -2.76
N PHE A 96 -3.79 -2.40 -3.71
CA PHE A 96 -3.89 -3.58 -4.58
C PHE A 96 -2.78 -3.63 -5.64
N ASP A 97 -2.32 -2.48 -6.14
CA ASP A 97 -1.17 -2.41 -7.05
C ASP A 97 0.13 -2.88 -6.35
N THR A 98 0.23 -2.83 -5.02
CA THR A 98 1.43 -3.27 -4.29
C THR A 98 1.32 -4.66 -3.69
N ASP A 99 0.23 -4.94 -2.97
CA ASP A 99 0.07 -6.17 -2.17
C ASP A 99 -1.10 -7.05 -2.66
N GLY A 100 -1.85 -6.58 -3.67
CA GLY A 100 -3.01 -7.27 -4.20
C GLY A 100 -2.64 -8.38 -5.17
N CYS A 101 -3.42 -9.45 -5.16
CA CYS A 101 -3.45 -10.44 -6.22
C CYS A 101 -4.78 -10.27 -6.97
N VAL A 102 -4.68 -9.69 -8.17
CA VAL A 102 -5.81 -9.35 -9.03
C VAL A 102 -5.67 -10.08 -10.35
N THR A 103 -6.65 -10.96 -10.62
CA THR A 103 -6.77 -11.75 -11.84
C THR A 103 -8.23 -11.76 -12.26
N ALA A 104 -8.52 -12.19 -13.49
CA ALA A 104 -9.91 -12.41 -13.92
C ALA A 104 -10.66 -13.34 -12.95
N ARG A 105 -9.98 -14.31 -12.35
CA ARG A 105 -10.56 -15.36 -11.47
C ARG A 105 -10.60 -14.99 -9.99
N SER A 106 -9.80 -14.03 -9.54
CA SER A 106 -9.61 -13.76 -8.12
C SER A 106 -9.16 -12.33 -7.86
N VAL A 107 -9.81 -11.68 -6.89
CA VAL A 107 -9.38 -10.41 -6.31
C VAL A 107 -9.15 -10.66 -4.83
N LYS A 108 -7.90 -10.61 -4.37
CA LYS A 108 -7.55 -10.89 -2.98
C LYS A 108 -6.36 -10.06 -2.52
N ILE A 109 -6.27 -9.85 -1.22
CA ILE A 109 -5.13 -9.17 -0.59
C ILE A 109 -4.80 -9.85 0.73
N SER A 110 -3.50 -10.05 0.97
CA SER A 110 -2.98 -10.72 2.16
C SER A 110 -2.11 -9.77 2.98
N GLN A 111 -2.33 -9.71 4.29
CA GLN A 111 -1.63 -8.82 5.23
C GLN A 111 -1.37 -9.53 6.55
N GLN A 112 -0.36 -9.08 7.30
CA GLN A 112 -0.08 -9.60 8.64
C GLN A 112 -1.11 -9.12 9.67
N SER A 113 -1.62 -7.90 9.52
CA SER A 113 -2.61 -7.33 10.44
C SER A 113 -4.03 -7.76 10.07
N ARG A 114 -4.61 -8.69 10.85
CA ARG A 114 -6.03 -9.05 10.73
C ARG A 114 -6.96 -7.86 10.96
N LEU A 115 -6.62 -6.98 11.90
CA LEU A 115 -7.41 -5.78 12.22
C LEU A 115 -7.50 -4.83 11.04
N PHE A 116 -6.38 -4.61 10.33
CA PHE A 116 -6.36 -3.81 9.11
C PHE A 116 -7.27 -4.40 8.02
N LEU A 117 -7.25 -5.72 7.82
CA LEU A 117 -8.12 -6.37 6.82
C LEU A 117 -9.61 -6.31 7.20
N SER A 118 -9.94 -6.46 8.48
CA SER A 118 -11.30 -6.28 8.98
C SER A 118 -11.80 -4.85 8.75
N GLU A 119 -10.96 -3.85 9.04
CA GLU A 119 -11.24 -2.44 8.76
C GLU A 119 -11.44 -2.20 7.25
N LEU A 120 -10.54 -2.73 6.42
CA LEU A 120 -10.61 -2.61 4.96
C LEU A 120 -11.91 -3.22 4.41
N LYS A 121 -12.33 -4.38 4.93
CA LYS A 121 -13.60 -5.03 4.56
C LYS A 121 -14.82 -4.16 4.91
N VAL A 122 -14.85 -3.54 6.09
CA VAL A 122 -15.95 -2.64 6.48
C VAL A 122 -15.98 -1.40 5.57
N LEU A 123 -14.82 -0.79 5.32
CA LEU A 123 -14.74 0.42 4.49
C LEU A 123 -15.07 0.15 3.03
N THR A 124 -14.63 -0.97 2.47
CA THR A 124 -14.95 -1.38 1.09
C THR A 124 -16.44 -1.63 0.90
N TYR A 125 -17.10 -2.27 1.87
CA TYR A 125 -18.55 -2.41 1.84
C TYR A 125 -19.26 -1.06 1.95
N ARG A 126 -18.91 -0.25 2.95
CA ARG A 126 -19.61 1.02 3.23
C ARG A 126 -19.43 2.06 2.12
N LEU A 127 -18.22 2.19 1.59
CA LEU A 127 -17.87 3.29 0.68
C LEU A 127 -17.97 2.91 -0.79
N LEU A 128 -17.81 1.62 -1.09
CA LEU A 128 -17.77 1.12 -2.46
C LEU A 128 -18.74 -0.03 -2.68
N ASP A 129 -19.58 -0.43 -1.72
CA ASP A 129 -20.52 -1.56 -1.87
C ASP A 129 -19.84 -2.83 -2.41
N LEU A 130 -18.59 -3.07 -1.96
CA LEU A 130 -17.80 -4.23 -2.32
C LEU A 130 -17.78 -5.23 -1.17
N LYS A 131 -18.22 -6.46 -1.44
CA LYS A 131 -18.33 -7.52 -0.43
C LYS A 131 -17.11 -8.44 -0.46
N PHE A 132 -16.18 -8.21 0.45
CA PHE A 132 -15.06 -9.12 0.70
C PHE A 132 -15.45 -10.23 1.67
N LYS A 133 -15.00 -11.45 1.38
CA LYS A 133 -15.03 -12.60 2.29
C LYS A 133 -13.77 -12.63 3.17
N GLY A 134 -13.84 -13.27 4.34
CA GLY A 134 -12.74 -13.32 5.33
C GLY A 134 -12.83 -12.23 6.41
N PRO A 135 -11.72 -11.92 7.13
CA PRO A 135 -10.35 -12.42 6.91
C PRO A 135 -10.18 -13.92 7.24
N TYR A 136 -9.42 -14.63 6.40
CA TYR A 136 -9.04 -16.04 6.58
C TYR A 136 -7.55 -16.15 6.90
N LEU A 137 -7.13 -17.14 7.71
CA LEU A 137 -5.72 -17.44 7.85
C LEU A 137 -5.21 -18.05 6.53
N SER A 138 -4.28 -17.36 5.87
CA SER A 138 -3.77 -17.74 4.55
C SER A 138 -2.46 -18.51 4.65
N LYS A 139 -1.54 -18.04 5.49
CA LYS A 139 -0.24 -18.69 5.72
C LYS A 139 0.19 -18.46 7.15
N LYS A 140 0.77 -19.50 7.75
CA LYS A 140 1.43 -19.43 9.05
C LYS A 140 2.88 -19.88 8.88
N THR A 141 3.82 -19.03 9.25
CA THR A 141 5.24 -19.40 9.40
C THR A 141 5.55 -19.53 10.89
N LYS A 142 6.74 -20.05 11.24
CA LYS A 142 7.18 -20.14 12.64
C LYS A 142 7.15 -18.80 13.38
N SER A 143 7.24 -17.68 12.66
CA SER A 143 7.33 -16.34 13.25
C SER A 143 6.15 -15.42 12.95
N LYS A 144 5.33 -15.67 11.91
CA LYS A 144 4.29 -14.73 11.48
C LYS A 144 3.06 -15.41 10.88
N GLU A 145 1.90 -14.82 11.16
CA GLU A 145 0.63 -15.17 10.53
C GLU A 145 0.28 -14.14 9.46
N HIS A 146 -0.24 -14.63 8.33
CA HIS A 146 -0.79 -13.81 7.26
C HIS A 146 -2.25 -14.14 7.07
N TRP A 147 -3.06 -13.09 7.03
CA TRP A 147 -4.50 -13.13 6.84
C TRP A 147 -4.83 -12.67 5.42
N GLU A 148 -5.92 -13.16 4.85
CA GLU A 148 -6.38 -12.80 3.49
C GLU A 148 -7.86 -12.43 3.50
N ILE A 149 -8.23 -11.39 2.75
CA ILE A 149 -9.62 -11.16 2.32
C ILE A 149 -9.70 -11.31 0.80
N ARG A 150 -10.85 -11.79 0.31
CA ARG A 150 -11.04 -12.07 -1.12
C ARG A 150 -12.46 -11.83 -1.61
N ILE A 151 -12.61 -11.47 -2.88
CA ILE A 151 -13.88 -11.46 -3.61
C ILE A 151 -13.99 -12.78 -4.39
N GLY A 152 -15.07 -13.52 -4.14
CA GLY A 152 -15.30 -14.82 -4.80
C GLY A 152 -16.28 -14.77 -5.97
N ALA A 153 -17.40 -14.06 -5.81
CA ALA A 153 -18.45 -14.04 -6.82
C ALA A 153 -18.07 -13.14 -8.01
N LEU A 154 -18.56 -13.48 -9.21
CA LEU A 154 -18.18 -12.82 -10.47
C LEU A 154 -18.68 -11.38 -10.49
N LYS A 155 -19.95 -11.15 -10.14
CA LYS A 155 -20.58 -9.83 -10.11
C LYS A 155 -19.79 -8.84 -9.23
N GLU A 156 -19.36 -9.27 -8.05
CA GLU A 156 -18.57 -8.44 -7.14
C GLU A 156 -17.15 -8.17 -7.68
N ARG A 157 -16.57 -9.08 -8.47
CA ARG A 157 -15.28 -8.84 -9.13
C ARG A 157 -15.42 -7.80 -10.24
N GLU A 158 -16.44 -7.90 -11.07
CA GLU A 158 -16.75 -6.89 -12.10
C GLU A 158 -16.94 -5.52 -11.46
N LEU A 159 -17.69 -5.48 -10.36
CA LEU A 159 -17.93 -4.27 -9.59
C LEU A 159 -16.64 -3.69 -8.99
N PHE A 160 -15.72 -4.54 -8.55
CA PHE A 160 -14.40 -4.12 -8.09
C PHE A 160 -13.62 -3.42 -9.21
N PHE A 161 -13.56 -4.01 -10.41
CA PHE A 161 -12.87 -3.41 -11.55
C PHE A 161 -13.50 -2.08 -12.01
N GLN A 162 -14.82 -1.93 -11.85
CA GLN A 162 -15.51 -0.67 -12.15
C GLN A 162 -15.24 0.42 -11.11
N ARG A 163 -15.12 0.06 -9.83
CA ARG A 163 -15.05 1.02 -8.72
C ARG A 163 -13.61 1.36 -8.30
N VAL A 164 -12.65 0.47 -8.55
CA VAL A 164 -11.25 0.60 -8.13
C VAL A 164 -10.35 0.85 -9.34
N PRO A 165 -9.81 2.07 -9.50
CA PRO A 165 -9.01 2.43 -10.67
C PRO A 165 -7.58 1.89 -10.55
N LEU A 166 -7.43 0.57 -10.74
CA LEU A 166 -6.13 -0.10 -10.73
C LEU A 166 -5.22 0.42 -11.83
N ARG A 167 -3.92 0.47 -11.53
CA ARG A 167 -2.91 0.83 -12.51
C ARG A 167 -2.28 -0.39 -13.15
N ILE A 168 -2.14 -1.47 -12.37
CA ILE A 168 -1.74 -2.77 -12.88
C ILE A 168 -3.00 -3.45 -13.43
N LYS A 169 -3.09 -3.57 -14.76
CA LYS A 169 -4.16 -4.35 -15.38
C LYS A 169 -3.97 -5.82 -15.00
N ALA A 170 -5.06 -6.50 -14.66
CA ALA A 170 -5.04 -7.95 -14.47
C ALA A 170 -4.47 -8.59 -15.75
N PRO A 171 -3.59 -9.60 -15.63
CA PRO A 171 -3.20 -10.39 -16.79
C PRO A 171 -4.47 -10.98 -17.43
N ASN A 172 -4.60 -10.79 -18.74
CA ASN A 172 -5.67 -11.38 -19.56
C ASN A 172 -5.69 -12.90 -19.41
#